data_AF-A0A932CYD2-F1
#
_entry.id   AF-A0A932CYD2-F1
#
_cell.length_a   1.000
_cell.length_b   1.000
_cell.length_c   1.000
_cell.angle_alpha   90.00
_cell.angle_beta   90.00
_cell.angle_gamma   90.00
#
_symmetry.space_group_name_H-M   'P 1'
#
loop_
_entity.id
_entity.type
_entity.pdbx_description
1 polymer ?
#
loop_
_entity_poly.entity_id
_entity_poly.type
_entity_poly.pdbx_seq_one_letter_code
_entity_poly.pdbx_strand_id
1 'polypeptide(L)'
;MPAVRLGSVVLALVVSWSCGDGGVESDGGPGEDGGTAKCGSDRDGDRFEACDDCDDGDPEVNPGVNEGFCCSTNIDDGVDNDCDGDVDERPLLTGCECGPDDADGDGYLDDFDCAPDDAAVNPGVPEGEGCAPGRNDDKDNDCDGEVDEVDVPCDADGDGYPEEDDCNDGNFWQNPGVTETCCDCQTGTWEARAVQCNLQDDDCDGDVDESPICDCTKPDADQDGYREGDDCDDANSNASPGVYECCCPQYGGWFCNDTDDDCDGEEDEGEGLRCCEFEQYD
;
A
#
# COMPACT_ATOMS: atom_id res chain seq x y z
N MET A 1 -54.41 -7.46 50.79
CA MET A 1 -54.28 -8.94 50.74
C MET A 1 -52.80 -9.23 50.52
N PRO A 2 -52.08 -9.86 51.47
CA PRO A 2 -50.66 -10.11 51.30
C PRO A 2 -50.46 -11.28 50.32
N ALA A 3 -49.64 -11.08 49.29
CA ALA A 3 -49.24 -12.13 48.37
C ALA A 3 -48.19 -13.02 49.05
N VAL A 4 -48.54 -14.29 49.25
CA VAL A 4 -47.66 -15.33 49.78
C VAL A 4 -46.63 -15.66 48.70
N ARG A 5 -45.33 -15.48 49.00
CA ARG A 5 -44.24 -16.02 48.17
C ARG A 5 -44.08 -17.51 48.49
N LEU A 6 -44.48 -18.37 47.56
CA LEU A 6 -44.16 -19.79 47.55
C LEU A 6 -42.68 -19.94 47.18
N GLY A 7 -41.87 -20.45 48.11
CA GLY A 7 -40.50 -20.85 47.84
C GLY A 7 -40.48 -22.01 46.84
N SER A 8 -39.77 -21.84 45.72
CA SER A 8 -39.48 -22.93 44.80
C SER A 8 -38.44 -23.83 45.47
N VAL A 9 -38.88 -25.03 45.88
CA VAL A 9 -37.99 -26.13 46.21
C VAL A 9 -37.46 -26.67 44.89
N VAL A 10 -36.19 -26.38 44.59
CA VAL A 10 -35.49 -27.02 43.48
C VAL A 10 -35.19 -28.45 43.93
N LEU A 11 -35.99 -29.39 43.43
CA LEU A 11 -35.75 -30.82 43.60
C LEU A 11 -34.60 -31.19 42.67
N ALA A 12 -33.38 -31.32 43.20
CA ALA A 12 -32.24 -31.84 42.47
C ALA A 12 -32.53 -33.31 42.11
N LEU A 13 -32.90 -33.52 40.85
CA LEU A 13 -33.07 -34.84 40.27
C LEU A 13 -31.67 -35.32 39.89
N VAL A 14 -31.01 -35.99 40.82
CA VAL A 14 -29.80 -36.76 40.55
C VAL A 14 -30.17 -37.88 39.58
N VAL A 15 -29.88 -37.68 38.30
CA VAL A 15 -29.87 -38.76 37.32
C VAL A 15 -28.54 -39.48 37.52
N SER A 16 -28.53 -40.45 38.42
CA SER A 16 -27.44 -41.42 38.51
C SER A 16 -27.46 -42.27 37.24
N TRP A 17 -26.49 -42.05 36.35
CA TRP A 17 -26.14 -43.08 35.37
C TRP A 17 -25.48 -44.22 36.15
N SER A 18 -26.30 -45.22 36.45
CA SER A 18 -25.78 -46.53 36.81
C SER A 18 -25.20 -47.13 35.54
N CYS A 19 -23.91 -47.45 35.56
CA CYS A 19 -23.34 -48.37 34.58
C CYS A 19 -24.21 -49.63 34.63
N GLY A 20 -24.87 -49.94 33.51
CA GLY A 20 -25.76 -51.07 33.41
C GLY A 20 -24.93 -52.35 33.38
N ASP A 21 -24.98 -53.11 34.47
CA ASP A 21 -24.68 -54.55 34.49
C ASP A 21 -25.67 -55.27 33.57
N GLY A 22 -25.41 -55.21 32.27
CA GLY A 22 -26.08 -55.97 31.22
C GLY A 22 -25.37 -57.30 31.01
N GLY A 23 -25.55 -58.23 31.94
CA GLY A 23 -25.09 -59.60 31.78
C GLY A 23 -25.67 -60.24 30.51
N VAL A 24 -24.79 -60.65 29.60
CA VAL A 24 -25.09 -61.68 28.62
C VAL A 24 -24.42 -62.97 29.06
N GLU A 25 -25.20 -63.83 29.69
CA GLU A 25 -24.84 -65.23 29.89
C GLU A 25 -24.85 -65.93 28.54
N SER A 26 -23.75 -66.55 28.14
CA SER A 26 -23.72 -67.61 27.12
C SER A 26 -22.58 -68.57 27.45
N ASP A 27 -23.00 -69.78 27.81
CA ASP A 27 -22.22 -70.88 28.36
C ASP A 27 -21.00 -71.30 27.52
N GLY A 28 -19.86 -71.51 28.21
CA GLY A 28 -18.71 -72.22 27.64
C GLY A 28 -17.44 -72.17 28.49
N GLY A 29 -17.32 -73.04 29.50
CA GLY A 29 -16.02 -73.38 30.10
C GLY A 29 -15.20 -74.34 29.21
N PRO A 30 -13.97 -74.78 29.59
CA PRO A 30 -13.28 -74.58 30.87
C PRO A 30 -11.82 -74.04 30.76
N GLY A 31 -11.39 -73.33 31.81
CA GLY A 31 -10.10 -73.61 32.46
C GLY A 31 -8.84 -72.92 31.96
N GLU A 32 -8.31 -72.07 32.85
CA GLU A 32 -6.89 -71.83 33.16
C GLU A 32 -6.20 -70.60 32.53
N ASP A 33 -6.50 -69.46 33.16
CA ASP A 33 -5.55 -68.59 33.88
C ASP A 33 -4.35 -67.99 33.13
N GLY A 34 -4.63 -66.84 32.49
CA GLY A 34 -3.63 -65.90 32.02
C GLY A 34 -4.28 -64.60 31.55
N GLY A 35 -5.05 -63.96 32.44
CA GLY A 35 -5.91 -62.82 32.11
C GLY A 35 -5.14 -61.58 31.64
N THR A 36 -5.15 -61.35 30.34
CA THR A 36 -5.39 -60.01 29.81
C THR A 36 -6.90 -59.94 29.55
N ALA A 37 -7.61 -59.04 30.24
CA ALA A 37 -8.94 -58.66 29.78
C ALA A 37 -8.74 -58.20 28.33
N LYS A 38 -9.29 -58.93 27.36
CA LYS A 38 -9.28 -58.43 25.99
C LYS A 38 -10.10 -57.15 26.01
N CYS A 39 -9.39 -56.05 25.82
CA CYS A 39 -9.93 -54.80 25.37
C CYS A 39 -10.93 -55.03 24.24
N GLY A 40 -11.97 -54.19 24.16
CA GLY A 40 -12.98 -54.27 23.09
C GLY A 40 -12.36 -54.14 21.70
N SER A 41 -13.14 -54.43 20.67
CA SER A 41 -12.73 -54.17 19.28
C SER A 41 -12.86 -52.68 18.98
N ASP A 42 -11.82 -52.07 18.40
CA ASP A 42 -11.84 -50.77 17.69
C ASP A 42 -13.10 -50.64 16.81
N ARG A 43 -14.07 -49.84 17.28
CA ARG A 43 -15.41 -49.77 16.68
C ARG A 43 -15.57 -48.61 15.70
N ASP A 44 -14.85 -47.51 15.88
CA ASP A 44 -14.87 -46.35 14.99
C ASP A 44 -13.75 -46.36 13.93
N GLY A 45 -12.73 -47.20 14.10
CA GLY A 45 -11.69 -47.48 13.12
C GLY A 45 -10.48 -46.57 13.19
N ASP A 46 -10.25 -45.89 14.32
CA ASP A 46 -9.11 -45.00 14.53
C ASP A 46 -7.80 -45.71 14.91
N ARG A 47 -7.89 -47.03 15.13
CA ARG A 47 -6.81 -47.98 15.46
C ARG A 47 -6.41 -48.01 16.94
N PHE A 48 -7.19 -47.38 17.79
CA PHE A 48 -7.12 -47.56 19.23
C PHE A 48 -8.21 -48.56 19.65
N GLU A 49 -7.89 -49.42 20.61
CA GLU A 49 -8.86 -50.38 21.12
C GLU A 49 -9.62 -49.73 22.30
N ALA A 50 -10.87 -50.14 22.56
CA ALA A 50 -11.81 -49.54 23.53
C ALA A 50 -11.36 -49.36 25.01
N CYS A 51 -10.13 -49.69 25.35
CA CYS A 51 -9.52 -49.52 26.68
C CYS A 51 -8.40 -48.49 26.67
N ASP A 52 -7.86 -48.19 25.50
CA ASP A 52 -6.92 -47.09 25.27
C ASP A 52 -7.68 -45.88 24.70
N ASP A 53 -8.80 -46.10 24.02
CA ASP A 53 -9.72 -45.07 23.51
C ASP A 53 -10.83 -44.73 24.53
N CYS A 54 -10.95 -43.45 24.86
CA CYS A 54 -11.93 -42.90 25.80
C CYS A 54 -13.34 -42.73 25.19
N ASP A 55 -13.47 -42.72 23.86
CA ASP A 55 -14.75 -42.82 23.13
C ASP A 55 -14.64 -43.67 21.84
N ASP A 56 -14.68 -45.00 22.00
CA ASP A 56 -14.74 -46.05 20.93
C ASP A 56 -16.03 -46.00 20.07
N GLY A 57 -16.67 -44.84 19.99
CA GLY A 57 -17.74 -44.51 19.06
C GLY A 57 -17.42 -43.33 18.15
N ASP A 58 -16.30 -42.62 18.38
CA ASP A 58 -15.91 -41.41 17.67
C ASP A 58 -14.43 -41.47 17.25
N PRO A 59 -14.14 -41.66 15.94
CA PRO A 59 -12.76 -41.81 15.48
C PRO A 59 -11.92 -40.52 15.56
N GLU A 60 -12.52 -39.41 16.00
CA GLU A 60 -11.84 -38.14 16.26
C GLU A 60 -11.34 -38.04 17.71
N VAL A 61 -11.72 -38.98 18.60
CA VAL A 61 -11.33 -39.04 20.02
C VAL A 61 -10.38 -40.22 20.22
N ASN A 62 -9.07 -39.99 20.40
CA ASN A 62 -8.11 -41.04 20.69
C ASN A 62 -6.76 -40.56 21.24
N PRO A 63 -5.98 -41.47 21.89
CA PRO A 63 -4.66 -41.16 22.42
C PRO A 63 -3.72 -40.39 21.49
N GLY A 64 -3.37 -39.18 21.91
CA GLY A 64 -2.39 -38.33 21.22
C GLY A 64 -2.92 -37.58 20.00
N VAL A 65 -4.25 -37.46 19.87
CA VAL A 65 -4.89 -36.36 19.12
C VAL A 65 -4.36 -35.04 19.69
N ASN A 66 -4.26 -34.03 18.83
CA ASN A 66 -3.85 -32.72 19.30
C ASN A 66 -5.10 -31.88 19.58
N GLU A 67 -5.35 -31.60 20.85
CA GLU A 67 -6.44 -30.72 21.31
C GLU A 67 -6.14 -29.23 21.12
N GLY A 68 -4.98 -28.86 20.55
CA GLY A 68 -4.46 -27.50 20.62
C GLY A 68 -3.83 -26.97 19.33
N PHE A 69 -4.64 -26.35 18.47
CA PHE A 69 -4.21 -25.11 17.80
C PHE A 69 -5.28 -24.04 17.95
N CYS A 70 -4.89 -23.03 18.70
CA CYS A 70 -5.72 -22.00 19.30
C CYS A 70 -6.14 -20.95 18.26
N CYS A 71 -6.94 -21.39 17.27
CA CYS A 71 -7.69 -20.59 16.29
C CYS A 71 -8.61 -21.49 15.40
N SER A 72 -8.85 -22.76 15.76
CA SER A 72 -9.68 -23.67 14.96
C SER A 72 -10.92 -24.15 15.75
N THR A 73 -12.02 -23.40 15.58
CA THR A 73 -13.47 -23.70 15.70
C THR A 73 -14.09 -24.75 16.67
N ASN A 74 -13.39 -25.51 17.51
CA ASN A 74 -14.02 -26.35 18.55
C ASN A 74 -12.95 -26.96 19.48
N ILE A 75 -12.42 -26.19 20.42
CA ILE A 75 -11.46 -26.67 21.44
C ILE A 75 -12.05 -26.63 22.86
N ASP A 76 -13.26 -26.07 23.02
CA ASP A 76 -14.03 -26.10 24.27
C ASP A 76 -15.35 -26.86 24.06
N ASP A 77 -15.28 -28.05 23.45
CA ASP A 77 -16.48 -28.88 23.27
C ASP A 77 -16.78 -29.75 24.50
N GLY A 78 -15.88 -29.74 25.49
CA GLY A 78 -16.02 -30.44 26.77
C GLY A 78 -15.74 -31.94 26.66
N VAL A 79 -15.02 -32.36 25.63
CA VAL A 79 -14.59 -33.74 25.38
C VAL A 79 -13.06 -33.82 25.50
N ASP A 80 -12.59 -34.82 26.25
CA ASP A 80 -11.18 -35.26 26.27
C ASP A 80 -10.92 -36.00 24.96
N ASN A 81 -10.42 -35.30 23.94
CA ASN A 81 -10.23 -35.82 22.59
C ASN A 81 -8.91 -36.58 22.46
N ASP A 82 -7.93 -36.32 23.34
CA ASP A 82 -6.63 -36.99 23.32
C ASP A 82 -6.46 -38.10 24.37
N CYS A 83 -7.50 -38.35 25.17
CA CYS A 83 -7.60 -39.37 26.20
C CYS A 83 -6.48 -39.32 27.25
N ASP A 84 -5.87 -38.15 27.50
CA ASP A 84 -4.84 -37.98 28.53
C ASP A 84 -5.43 -37.79 29.95
N GLY A 85 -6.73 -37.47 30.02
CA GLY A 85 -7.54 -37.42 31.23
C GLY A 85 -7.75 -36.01 31.79
N ASP A 86 -7.20 -34.97 31.17
CA ASP A 86 -7.70 -33.61 31.31
C ASP A 86 -8.80 -33.37 30.22
N VAL A 87 -9.42 -32.19 30.19
CA VAL A 87 -10.44 -31.85 29.18
C VAL A 87 -10.15 -30.43 28.73
N ASP A 88 -10.17 -30.20 27.41
CA ASP A 88 -9.93 -28.91 26.77
C ASP A 88 -8.55 -28.32 27.18
N GLU A 89 -7.50 -29.13 27.04
CA GLU A 89 -6.13 -28.89 27.48
C GLU A 89 -5.53 -27.70 26.75
N ARG A 90 -5.38 -26.59 27.45
CA ARG A 90 -4.72 -25.40 26.92
C ARG A 90 -3.20 -25.64 26.90
N PRO A 91 -2.53 -25.78 25.73
CA PRO A 91 -1.08 -25.82 25.73
C PRO A 91 -0.56 -24.53 26.37
N LEU A 92 0.38 -24.66 27.31
CA LEU A 92 1.03 -23.58 28.06
C LEU A 92 1.90 -22.64 27.18
N LEU A 93 1.48 -22.37 25.95
CA LEU A 93 1.94 -21.22 25.19
C LEU A 93 1.24 -20.00 25.76
N THR A 94 1.93 -19.34 26.70
CA THR A 94 1.69 -17.95 27.08
C THR A 94 1.42 -17.13 25.81
N GLY A 95 0.18 -16.69 25.63
CA GLY A 95 -0.23 -15.85 24.50
C GLY A 95 -1.26 -16.45 23.55
N CYS A 96 -1.84 -17.64 23.84
CA CYS A 96 -3.03 -18.05 23.12
C CYS A 96 -4.18 -18.38 24.08
N GLU A 97 -4.94 -17.33 24.39
CA GLU A 97 -6.30 -17.44 24.88
C GLU A 97 -7.18 -17.00 23.71
N CYS A 98 -7.71 -17.92 22.91
CA CYS A 98 -8.93 -17.63 22.15
C CYS A 98 -10.11 -17.65 23.11
N GLY A 99 -10.04 -16.83 24.16
CA GLY A 99 -11.16 -16.55 25.02
C GLY A 99 -12.15 -15.63 24.29
N PRO A 100 -13.33 -15.37 24.88
CA PRO A 100 -14.28 -14.36 24.42
C PRO A 100 -13.75 -12.91 24.52
N ASP A 101 -12.44 -12.73 24.57
CA ASP A 101 -11.72 -11.50 24.94
C ASP A 101 -10.81 -11.04 23.78
N ASP A 102 -11.17 -11.34 22.52
CA ASP A 102 -10.63 -10.74 21.28
C ASP A 102 -11.86 -10.42 20.43
N ALA A 103 -12.47 -9.26 20.70
CA ALA A 103 -13.80 -8.94 20.20
C ALA A 103 -13.85 -8.62 18.69
N ASP A 104 -12.73 -8.25 18.07
CA ASP A 104 -12.65 -7.93 16.64
C ASP A 104 -11.84 -8.92 15.79
N GLY A 105 -11.08 -9.82 16.41
CA GLY A 105 -10.40 -10.93 15.78
C GLY A 105 -9.06 -10.58 15.12
N ASP A 106 -8.38 -9.52 15.56
CA ASP A 106 -7.06 -9.14 15.05
C ASP A 106 -5.88 -9.93 15.67
N GLY A 107 -6.17 -10.73 16.70
CA GLY A 107 -5.20 -11.58 17.39
C GLY A 107 -4.57 -10.94 18.63
N TYR A 108 -5.02 -9.77 19.04
CA TYR A 108 -4.72 -9.16 20.33
C TYR A 108 -5.89 -9.34 21.31
N LEU A 109 -5.58 -9.47 22.60
CA LEU A 109 -6.62 -9.60 23.63
C LEU A 109 -7.14 -8.23 24.03
N ASP A 110 -8.43 -8.12 24.36
CA ASP A 110 -9.14 -6.89 24.76
C ASP A 110 -8.44 -6.12 25.90
N ASP A 111 -7.71 -6.81 26.80
CA ASP A 111 -6.96 -6.17 27.91
C ASP A 111 -5.64 -5.53 27.47
N PHE A 112 -5.17 -5.85 26.26
CA PHE A 112 -3.94 -5.33 25.63
C PHE A 112 -4.21 -4.52 24.37
N ASP A 113 -5.45 -4.49 23.88
CA ASP A 113 -5.92 -3.66 22.80
C ASP A 113 -6.66 -2.42 23.34
N CYS A 114 -6.25 -1.24 22.89
CA CYS A 114 -6.85 0.02 23.25
C CYS A 114 -8.20 0.27 22.56
N ALA A 115 -8.55 -0.50 21.52
CA ALA A 115 -9.84 -0.45 20.84
C ALA A 115 -10.38 -1.86 20.46
N PRO A 116 -10.85 -2.67 21.43
CA PRO A 116 -11.24 -4.09 21.28
C PRO A 116 -12.38 -4.40 20.30
N ASP A 117 -12.98 -3.40 19.68
CA ASP A 117 -14.05 -3.55 18.69
C ASP A 117 -13.58 -3.11 17.27
N ASP A 118 -12.29 -2.80 17.07
CA ASP A 118 -11.72 -2.23 15.85
C ASP A 118 -10.37 -2.87 15.49
N ALA A 119 -10.42 -3.97 14.73
CA ALA A 119 -9.26 -4.78 14.30
C ALA A 119 -8.16 -4.02 13.52
N ALA A 120 -8.36 -2.73 13.23
CA ALA A 120 -7.35 -1.86 12.64
C ALA A 120 -6.49 -1.13 13.68
N VAL A 121 -6.84 -1.21 14.96
CA VAL A 121 -6.17 -0.58 16.10
C VAL A 121 -5.68 -1.70 17.00
N ASN A 122 -4.36 -1.87 17.12
CA ASN A 122 -3.76 -2.86 18.01
C ASN A 122 -2.27 -2.62 18.21
N PRO A 123 -1.65 -3.22 19.25
CA PRO A 123 -0.23 -3.07 19.53
C PRO A 123 0.69 -3.19 18.31
N GLY A 124 1.37 -2.09 17.96
CA GLY A 124 2.38 -2.03 16.90
C GLY A 124 1.84 -1.83 15.47
N VAL A 125 0.59 -1.42 15.31
CA VAL A 125 0.08 -0.87 14.04
C VAL A 125 0.76 0.47 13.75
N PRO A 126 1.25 0.74 12.53
CA PRO A 126 1.82 2.05 12.23
C PRO A 126 0.80 3.19 12.40
N GLU A 127 1.20 4.26 13.08
CA GLU A 127 0.38 5.45 13.26
C GLU A 127 0.41 6.36 12.03
N GLY A 128 -0.78 6.55 11.44
CA GLY A 128 -0.98 7.39 10.26
C GLY A 128 -0.15 6.97 9.03
N GLU A 129 -0.39 7.65 7.91
CA GLU A 129 0.50 7.59 6.74
C GLU A 129 1.38 8.85 6.66
N GLY A 130 1.97 9.26 7.79
CA GLY A 130 2.87 10.42 7.88
C GLY A 130 2.17 11.77 8.07
N CYS A 131 2.94 12.85 8.07
CA CYS A 131 2.55 14.20 8.53
C CYS A 131 1.70 15.03 7.55
N ALA A 132 1.23 14.45 6.46
CA ALA A 132 0.43 15.22 5.50
C ALA A 132 -0.91 15.66 6.12
N PRO A 133 -1.37 16.91 5.90
CA PRO A 133 -2.60 17.43 6.49
C PRO A 133 -3.80 16.51 6.21
N GLY A 134 -4.39 15.96 7.27
CA GLY A 134 -5.57 15.08 7.20
C GLY A 134 -5.27 13.59 7.03
N ARG A 135 -4.02 13.15 7.23
CA ARG A 135 -3.66 11.72 7.36
C ARG A 135 -3.64 11.20 8.80
N ASN A 136 -3.61 12.10 9.77
CA ASN A 136 -3.76 11.83 11.19
C ASN A 136 -5.25 11.66 11.51
N ASP A 137 -5.60 10.62 12.27
CA ASP A 137 -6.99 10.33 12.64
C ASP A 137 -7.32 10.61 14.12
N ASP A 138 -6.41 11.29 14.83
CA ASP A 138 -6.52 11.70 16.23
C ASP A 138 -6.73 10.48 17.17
N LYS A 139 -6.18 9.32 16.79
CA LYS A 139 -6.27 8.06 17.54
C LYS A 139 -4.89 7.47 17.80
N ASP A 140 -4.81 6.81 18.95
CA ASP A 140 -3.74 5.87 19.33
C ASP A 140 -4.09 4.53 18.67
N ASN A 141 -3.61 4.31 17.44
CA ASN A 141 -3.86 3.10 16.65
C ASN A 141 -2.90 1.97 17.03
N ASP A 142 -1.76 2.29 17.64
CA ASP A 142 -0.71 1.32 17.99
C ASP A 142 -0.67 0.95 19.48
N CYS A 143 -1.54 1.56 20.28
CA CYS A 143 -1.71 1.36 21.71
C CYS A 143 -0.44 1.58 22.55
N ASP A 144 0.50 2.43 22.11
CA ASP A 144 1.71 2.78 22.85
C ASP A 144 1.51 3.95 23.84
N GLY A 145 0.39 4.67 23.71
CA GLY A 145 -0.05 5.76 24.57
C GLY A 145 0.31 7.16 24.08
N GLU A 146 0.97 7.28 22.94
CA GLU A 146 1.04 8.51 22.16
C GLU A 146 -0.08 8.52 21.10
N VAL A 147 -0.23 9.63 20.37
CA VAL A 147 -1.32 9.80 19.39
C VAL A 147 -0.76 10.54 18.18
N ASP A 148 -1.04 9.99 17.01
CA ASP A 148 -0.52 10.35 15.71
C ASP A 148 1.00 10.57 15.72
N GLU A 149 1.77 9.69 16.37
CA GLU A 149 3.23 9.75 16.28
C GLU A 149 3.72 9.42 14.88
N VAL A 150 4.84 10.04 14.54
CA VAL A 150 5.37 9.98 13.19
C VAL A 150 6.66 9.17 13.21
N ASP A 151 6.57 7.93 12.77
CA ASP A 151 7.72 7.01 12.63
C ASP A 151 8.64 7.36 11.45
N VAL A 152 8.21 8.28 10.59
CA VAL A 152 8.93 8.74 9.39
C VAL A 152 9.13 10.26 9.40
N PRO A 153 10.23 10.80 8.85
CA PRO A 153 10.33 12.24 8.64
C PRO A 153 9.12 12.77 7.86
N CYS A 154 8.57 13.90 8.31
CA CYS A 154 7.39 14.52 7.71
C CYS A 154 7.67 15.02 6.29
N ASP A 155 6.86 14.58 5.33
CA ASP A 155 6.71 15.15 3.97
C ASP A 155 5.25 15.64 3.89
N ALA A 156 5.03 16.92 4.18
CA ALA A 156 3.69 17.44 4.42
C ALA A 156 2.92 17.78 3.13
N ASP A 157 3.60 17.97 2.00
CA ASP A 157 2.97 18.22 0.70
C ASP A 157 3.00 17.03 -0.27
N GLY A 158 3.75 15.97 0.05
CA GLY A 158 3.79 14.69 -0.63
C GLY A 158 4.68 14.67 -1.88
N ASP A 159 5.69 15.52 -1.98
CA ASP A 159 6.63 15.54 -3.11
C ASP A 159 7.80 14.56 -2.98
N GLY A 160 7.91 13.90 -1.82
CA GLY A 160 8.91 12.89 -1.53
C GLY A 160 10.15 13.42 -0.82
N TYR A 161 10.19 14.71 -0.44
CA TYR A 161 11.23 15.31 0.37
C TYR A 161 10.70 15.68 1.75
N PRO A 162 11.38 15.28 2.84
CA PRO A 162 10.94 15.65 4.18
C PRO A 162 11.38 17.08 4.56
N GLU A 163 10.76 17.68 5.58
CA GLU A 163 11.03 19.05 6.08
C GLU A 163 12.52 19.41 6.25
N GLU A 164 13.38 18.43 6.55
CA GLU A 164 14.82 18.66 6.72
C GLU A 164 15.62 18.83 5.43
N ASP A 165 15.08 18.33 4.31
CA ASP A 165 15.63 18.43 2.97
C ASP A 165 14.79 19.34 2.05
N ASP A 166 13.59 19.75 2.50
CA ASP A 166 12.65 20.62 1.79
C ASP A 166 12.66 22.06 2.33
N CYS A 167 12.90 23.04 1.45
CA CYS A 167 12.89 24.46 1.79
C CYS A 167 11.47 25.04 2.02
N ASN A 168 10.43 24.36 1.55
CA ASN A 168 9.03 24.60 1.89
C ASN A 168 8.16 23.34 1.79
N ASP A 169 8.19 22.51 2.85
CA ASP A 169 7.39 21.29 3.09
C ASP A 169 5.85 21.47 3.02
N GLY A 170 5.37 22.70 2.80
CA GLY A 170 3.95 23.00 2.56
C GLY A 170 3.61 23.23 1.08
N ASN A 171 4.56 23.08 0.16
CA ASN A 171 4.41 23.39 -1.25
C ASN A 171 5.19 22.43 -2.16
N PHE A 172 4.48 21.44 -2.69
CA PHE A 172 4.94 20.38 -3.61
C PHE A 172 5.80 20.83 -4.80
N TRP A 173 5.80 22.12 -5.13
CA TRP A 173 6.59 22.70 -6.22
C TRP A 173 7.90 23.33 -5.76
N GLN A 174 8.28 23.19 -4.49
CA GLN A 174 9.47 23.80 -3.91
C GLN A 174 10.31 22.75 -3.20
N ASN A 175 11.09 21.97 -3.94
CA ASN A 175 11.87 20.86 -3.40
C ASN A 175 13.15 20.59 -4.20
N PRO A 176 14.12 19.84 -3.62
CA PRO A 176 15.37 19.51 -4.29
C PRO A 176 15.18 18.94 -5.70
N GLY A 177 15.70 19.66 -6.69
CA GLY A 177 15.69 19.23 -8.09
C GLY A 177 14.48 19.67 -8.90
N VAL A 178 13.60 20.52 -8.35
CA VAL A 178 12.73 21.38 -9.17
C VAL A 178 13.61 22.23 -10.10
N THR A 179 13.11 22.57 -11.29
CA THR A 179 13.84 23.47 -12.20
C THR A 179 13.26 24.87 -12.08
N GLU A 180 14.03 25.78 -11.49
CA GLU A 180 13.65 27.18 -11.34
C GLU A 180 13.64 27.91 -12.69
N THR A 181 12.54 27.97 -13.43
CA THR A 181 12.54 28.58 -14.77
C THR A 181 12.13 30.04 -14.77
N CYS A 182 13.09 30.95 -14.85
CA CYS A 182 12.85 32.39 -15.05
C CYS A 182 12.75 32.81 -16.54
N CYS A 183 11.94 32.13 -17.36
CA CYS A 183 11.80 32.49 -18.79
C CYS A 183 10.41 32.25 -19.47
N ASP A 184 9.76 33.33 -19.94
CA ASP A 184 8.73 33.38 -20.99
C ASP A 184 8.99 34.62 -21.87
N CYS A 185 9.68 34.43 -23.00
CA CYS A 185 9.97 35.49 -23.96
C CYS A 185 8.89 35.64 -25.05
N GLN A 186 7.74 34.95 -24.94
CA GLN A 186 6.82 34.75 -26.08
C GLN A 186 6.09 36.01 -26.58
N THR A 187 6.19 37.16 -25.91
CA THR A 187 5.25 38.26 -26.18
C THR A 187 5.81 39.50 -26.88
N GLY A 188 7.13 39.63 -27.12
CA GLY A 188 7.69 40.75 -27.90
C GLY A 188 7.32 42.17 -27.40
N THR A 189 6.70 42.28 -26.23
CA THR A 189 6.33 43.55 -25.62
C THR A 189 7.41 43.97 -24.65
N TRP A 190 7.85 45.21 -24.76
CA TRP A 190 8.73 45.92 -23.81
C TRP A 190 8.13 46.05 -22.40
N GLU A 191 6.93 45.51 -22.16
CA GLU A 191 6.61 44.96 -20.85
C GLU A 191 7.34 43.62 -20.70
N ALA A 192 8.66 43.69 -20.61
CA ALA A 192 9.43 42.78 -19.78
C ALA A 192 8.97 43.02 -18.34
N ARG A 193 7.72 42.65 -18.05
CA ARG A 193 7.37 42.12 -16.75
C ARG A 193 8.39 41.00 -16.61
N ALA A 194 9.35 41.20 -15.71
CA ALA A 194 10.22 40.15 -15.23
C ALA A 194 9.40 38.86 -15.32
N VAL A 195 9.86 37.94 -16.16
CA VAL A 195 9.29 36.60 -16.17
C VAL A 195 9.12 36.21 -14.71
N GLN A 196 8.02 35.56 -14.37
CA GLN A 196 7.58 35.25 -13.02
C GLN A 196 8.61 34.42 -12.22
N CYS A 197 9.78 34.99 -11.95
CA CYS A 197 10.61 34.70 -10.83
C CYS A 197 9.73 35.04 -9.62
N ASN A 198 9.42 34.01 -8.84
CA ASN A 198 8.67 34.18 -7.61
C ASN A 198 9.59 34.75 -6.50
N LEU A 199 10.88 34.96 -6.78
CA LEU A 199 11.91 35.38 -5.83
C LEU A 199 12.03 34.38 -4.68
N GLN A 200 11.85 33.10 -5.00
CA GLN A 200 11.96 31.98 -4.09
C GLN A 200 13.00 31.01 -4.63
N ASP A 201 13.69 30.35 -3.70
CA ASP A 201 14.54 29.20 -3.95
C ASP A 201 13.59 27.99 -4.02
N ASP A 202 13.17 27.62 -5.23
CA ASP A 202 12.22 26.53 -5.50
C ASP A 202 12.94 25.17 -5.57
N ASP A 203 14.26 25.13 -5.75
CA ASP A 203 15.03 23.88 -5.85
C ASP A 203 15.96 23.60 -4.66
N CYS A 204 15.88 24.46 -3.64
CA CYS A 204 16.56 24.38 -2.36
C CYS A 204 18.09 24.29 -2.48
N ASP A 205 18.69 24.83 -3.55
CA ASP A 205 20.13 24.81 -3.77
C ASP A 205 20.86 26.00 -3.08
N GLY A 206 20.08 26.97 -2.59
CA GLY A 206 20.52 28.10 -1.78
C GLY A 206 20.84 29.38 -2.57
N ASP A 207 20.74 29.33 -3.89
CA ASP A 207 20.66 30.53 -4.71
C ASP A 207 19.16 30.90 -4.90
N VAL A 208 18.81 31.94 -5.67
CA VAL A 208 17.39 32.26 -5.96
C VAL A 208 17.29 32.63 -7.44
N ASP A 209 16.43 31.90 -8.16
CA ASP A 209 16.11 32.11 -9.58
C ASP A 209 17.33 31.84 -10.51
N GLU A 210 17.93 30.64 -10.42
CA GLU A 210 19.27 30.28 -10.96
C GLU A 210 19.31 30.00 -12.46
N SER A 211 18.16 29.67 -13.06
CA SER A 211 18.11 29.41 -14.50
C SER A 211 18.63 30.59 -15.29
N PRO A 212 19.20 30.34 -16.50
CA PRO A 212 19.85 31.37 -17.27
C PRO A 212 18.96 32.59 -17.38
N ILE A 213 19.42 33.68 -16.73
CA ILE A 213 18.83 35.01 -16.80
C ILE A 213 18.42 35.24 -18.24
N CYS A 214 17.12 35.29 -18.47
CA CYS A 214 16.57 35.52 -19.78
C CYS A 214 17.10 36.85 -20.32
N ASP A 215 18.03 36.82 -21.28
CA ASP A 215 18.43 38.02 -22.03
C ASP A 215 17.32 38.36 -23.02
N CYS A 216 16.26 38.99 -22.51
CA CYS A 216 15.15 39.50 -23.29
C CYS A 216 15.52 40.76 -24.10
N THR A 217 16.79 41.20 -24.08
CA THR A 217 17.19 42.30 -24.98
C THR A 217 17.28 41.84 -26.44
N LYS A 218 17.35 40.51 -26.66
CA LYS A 218 17.36 39.84 -27.96
C LYS A 218 16.18 38.89 -28.07
N PRO A 219 14.96 39.39 -28.37
CA PRO A 219 13.80 38.53 -28.60
C PRO A 219 14.01 37.67 -29.86
N ASP A 220 13.24 36.59 -29.93
CA ASP A 220 12.98 35.82 -31.14
C ASP A 220 11.59 36.31 -31.63
N ALA A 221 11.58 37.21 -32.60
CA ALA A 221 10.36 37.96 -32.93
C ALA A 221 9.43 37.23 -33.92
N ASP A 222 9.93 36.25 -34.67
CA ASP A 222 9.13 35.42 -35.60
C ASP A 222 8.93 33.96 -35.15
N GLN A 223 9.56 33.58 -34.03
CA GLN A 223 9.39 32.31 -33.31
C GLN A 223 9.97 31.09 -34.03
N ASP A 224 11.08 31.26 -34.75
CA ASP A 224 11.78 30.16 -35.40
C ASP A 224 12.84 29.47 -34.51
N GLY A 225 13.09 30.03 -33.32
CA GLY A 225 14.03 29.51 -32.33
C GLY A 225 15.40 30.18 -32.34
N TYR A 226 15.65 31.13 -33.23
CA TYR A 226 16.85 31.95 -33.27
C TYR A 226 16.54 33.38 -32.78
N ARG A 227 17.54 34.07 -32.21
CA ARG A 227 17.36 35.41 -31.60
C ARG A 227 18.10 36.46 -32.41
N GLU A 228 17.69 37.73 -32.25
CA GLU A 228 18.35 38.90 -32.87
C GLU A 228 19.88 38.92 -32.62
N GLY A 229 20.66 38.48 -33.62
CA GLY A 229 22.13 38.36 -33.56
C GLY A 229 22.67 37.05 -34.12
N ASP A 230 21.90 35.97 -33.99
CA ASP A 230 22.08 34.70 -34.71
C ASP A 230 21.13 34.64 -35.92
N ASP A 231 19.99 35.31 -35.83
CA ASP A 231 19.03 35.54 -36.90
C ASP A 231 19.32 36.85 -37.65
N CYS A 232 19.38 36.78 -38.98
CA CYS A 232 19.63 37.87 -39.90
C CYS A 232 18.37 38.63 -40.34
N ASP A 233 17.17 38.04 -40.20
CA ASP A 233 15.86 38.67 -40.38
C ASP A 233 14.84 38.14 -39.36
N ASP A 234 14.95 38.63 -38.12
CA ASP A 234 14.10 38.35 -36.95
C ASP A 234 12.59 38.70 -37.13
N ALA A 235 12.16 39.06 -38.34
CA ALA A 235 10.76 39.25 -38.70
C ALA A 235 10.24 38.19 -39.69
N ASN A 236 11.07 37.23 -40.09
CA ASN A 236 10.82 36.22 -41.09
C ASN A 236 11.33 34.85 -40.66
N SER A 237 10.42 34.00 -40.15
CA SER A 237 10.76 32.67 -39.62
C SER A 237 11.24 31.64 -40.64
N ASN A 238 11.46 32.06 -41.88
CA ASN A 238 12.16 31.29 -42.90
C ASN A 238 13.59 31.80 -43.14
N ALA A 239 14.09 32.74 -42.33
CA ALA A 239 15.42 33.31 -42.45
C ALA A 239 16.21 33.05 -41.15
N SER A 240 16.95 31.94 -41.08
CA SER A 240 17.71 31.60 -39.89
C SER A 240 18.81 30.55 -40.14
N PRO A 241 19.78 30.43 -39.22
CA PRO A 241 20.91 29.50 -39.37
C PRO A 241 20.51 28.08 -39.79
N GLY A 242 21.00 27.67 -40.95
CA GLY A 242 20.82 26.33 -41.49
C GLY A 242 19.48 26.07 -42.18
N VAL A 243 18.69 27.11 -42.45
CA VAL A 243 17.63 27.06 -43.46
C VAL A 243 18.26 26.80 -44.85
N TYR A 244 17.47 26.30 -45.80
CA TYR A 244 17.95 26.06 -47.17
C TYR A 244 17.60 27.23 -48.08
N GLU A 245 18.61 27.82 -48.72
CA GLU A 245 18.47 28.94 -49.67
C GLU A 245 18.07 28.48 -51.08
N CYS A 246 16.77 28.38 -51.32
CA CYS A 246 16.27 27.64 -52.47
C CYS A 246 15.97 28.51 -53.70
N CYS A 247 16.85 28.46 -54.70
CA CYS A 247 16.56 29.00 -56.04
C CYS A 247 15.65 28.08 -56.88
N CYS A 248 14.47 28.56 -57.31
CA CYS A 248 13.59 27.81 -58.21
C CYS A 248 13.97 28.03 -59.69
N PRO A 249 14.06 26.99 -60.53
CA PRO A 249 14.24 27.16 -61.97
C PRO A 249 12.96 27.68 -62.64
N GLN A 250 13.00 28.90 -63.20
CA GLN A 250 11.92 29.47 -64.02
C GLN A 250 12.45 29.99 -65.37
N TYR A 251 11.75 29.67 -66.47
CA TYR A 251 11.98 30.21 -67.82
C TYR A 251 13.45 30.24 -68.32
N GLY A 252 14.23 29.20 -68.00
CA GLY A 252 15.61 29.08 -68.46
C GLY A 252 16.64 29.85 -67.62
N GLY A 253 16.26 30.28 -66.42
CA GLY A 253 17.15 30.78 -65.37
C GLY A 253 16.76 30.26 -63.98
N TRP A 254 17.54 30.65 -62.98
CA TRP A 254 17.24 30.46 -61.56
C TRP A 254 16.57 31.74 -61.04
N PHE A 255 15.47 31.57 -60.31
CA PHE A 255 14.75 32.66 -59.65
C PHE A 255 14.90 32.45 -58.15
N CYS A 256 15.58 33.39 -57.52
CA CYS A 256 15.92 33.39 -56.11
C CYS A 256 15.32 34.67 -55.47
N ASN A 257 15.32 34.78 -54.14
CA ASN A 257 14.73 35.94 -53.44
C ASN A 257 15.74 37.05 -53.16
N ASP A 258 17.01 36.90 -53.59
CA ASP A 258 18.10 37.84 -53.33
C ASP A 258 18.22 38.14 -51.81
N THR A 259 18.01 37.12 -50.98
CA THR A 259 18.02 37.21 -49.50
C THR A 259 18.88 36.08 -48.95
N ASP A 260 19.72 36.41 -47.97
CA ASP A 260 20.47 35.45 -47.15
C ASP A 260 19.49 34.81 -46.16
N ASP A 261 18.88 33.68 -46.54
CA ASP A 261 17.86 32.99 -45.74
C ASP A 261 18.50 32.06 -44.69
N ASP A 262 19.79 31.73 -44.80
CA ASP A 262 20.49 30.84 -43.85
C ASP A 262 21.50 31.55 -42.94
N CYS A 263 21.58 32.88 -43.06
CA CYS A 263 22.38 33.79 -42.26
C CYS A 263 23.88 33.47 -42.28
N ASP A 264 24.40 32.92 -43.38
CA ASP A 264 25.82 32.57 -43.52
C ASP A 264 26.68 33.66 -44.16
N GLY A 265 26.03 34.72 -44.65
CA GLY A 265 26.65 35.94 -45.19
C GLY A 265 26.79 35.96 -46.71
N GLU A 266 26.25 34.97 -47.41
CA GLU A 266 26.16 34.93 -48.87
C GLU A 266 24.67 34.80 -49.28
N GLU A 267 24.30 35.33 -50.44
CA GLU A 267 22.90 35.32 -50.91
C GLU A 267 22.72 34.20 -51.94
N ASP A 268 21.70 33.35 -51.75
CA ASP A 268 21.18 32.39 -52.73
C ASP A 268 22.17 31.27 -53.15
N GLU A 269 22.86 30.68 -52.16
CA GLU A 269 23.95 29.70 -52.30
C GLU A 269 23.48 28.32 -52.78
N GLY A 270 22.19 28.01 -52.65
CA GLY A 270 21.58 26.70 -52.92
C GLY A 270 21.35 26.34 -54.39
N GLU A 271 22.17 26.85 -55.32
CA GLU A 271 22.06 26.54 -56.75
C GLU A 271 22.06 25.02 -56.99
N GLY A 272 20.90 24.47 -57.40
CA GLY A 272 20.74 23.05 -57.73
C GLY A 272 20.00 22.19 -56.69
N LEU A 273 19.59 22.74 -55.55
CA LEU A 273 18.70 22.06 -54.60
C LEU A 273 17.25 22.15 -55.08
N ARG A 274 16.57 20.99 -55.22
CA ARG A 274 15.18 20.91 -55.68
C ARG A 274 14.21 21.15 -54.52
N CYS A 275 14.10 22.39 -54.04
CA CYS A 275 13.17 22.69 -52.96
C CYS A 275 11.75 23.06 -53.46
N CYS A 276 11.62 23.39 -54.74
CA CYS A 276 10.33 23.76 -55.33
C CYS A 276 9.69 22.49 -55.91
N GLU A 277 8.85 21.82 -55.12
CA GLU A 277 8.00 20.75 -55.63
C GLU A 277 7.00 21.37 -56.61
N PHE A 278 7.15 21.04 -57.90
CA PHE A 278 6.17 21.37 -58.91
C PHE A 278 4.87 20.62 -58.55
N GLU A 279 3.92 21.28 -57.87
CA GLU A 279 2.52 20.91 -58.01
C GLU A 279 2.14 21.18 -59.47
N GLN A 280 2.27 20.13 -60.30
CA GLN A 280 1.72 20.09 -61.64
C GLN A 280 0.20 20.16 -61.53
N TYR A 281 -0.36 21.37 -61.62
CA TYR A 281 -1.75 21.54 -62.01
C TYR A 281 -1.83 21.34 -63.53
N ASP A 282 -2.47 20.23 -63.93
CA ASP A 282 -2.93 19.90 -65.29
C ASP A 282 -3.83 20.99 -65.90
#